data_AF-A0AAP0IQE0-F1
#
_entry.id   AF-A0AAP0IQE0-F1
#
_cell.length_a   1.000
_cell.length_b   1.000
_cell.length_c   1.000
_cell.angle_alpha   90.00
_cell.angle_beta   90.00
_cell.angle_gamma   90.00
#
_symmetry.space_group_name_H-M   'P 1'
#
loop_
_entity.id
_entity.type
_entity.pdbx_description
1 polymer ?
#
loop_
_entity_poly.entity_id
_entity_poly.type
_entity_poly.pdbx_seq_one_letter_code
_entity_poly.pdbx_strand_id
1 'polypeptide(L)'
;MRRVSRRTQSGSNMAYGHCLEPDWLPHVEAIIDVVSDGNCGYRCVASGLALADVDGWRIVRRRMYDEIIGYEDLWREVLGSSFETVKNAVHCPEKQEGASFKEWLTLPNMRLLVSTAFNVILVNLSHGSASTFLPLRSTPPSSLHNGFIIAMANERNIHWVRVSSMIFCELVCFPLIGFVTISSMFYCSL
;
A
#
# COMPACT_ATOMS: atom_id res chain seq x y z
N MET A 1 -14.18 -19.44 8.16
CA MET A 1 -12.91 -19.55 7.41
C MET A 1 -13.20 -19.99 5.98
N ARG A 2 -13.15 -19.09 4.98
CA ARG A 2 -13.23 -19.50 3.58
C ARG A 2 -11.83 -19.94 3.13
N ARG A 3 -11.67 -21.22 2.77
CA ARG A 3 -10.46 -21.72 2.09
C ARG A 3 -10.43 -21.12 0.70
N VAL A 4 -9.55 -20.15 0.47
CA VAL A 4 -9.12 -19.80 -0.90
C VAL A 4 -8.43 -21.05 -1.47
N SER A 5 -8.77 -21.42 -2.70
CA SER A 5 -8.27 -22.63 -3.36
C SER A 5 -6.75 -22.54 -3.56
N ARG A 6 -5.98 -23.52 -3.08
CA ARG A 6 -4.52 -23.59 -3.28
C ARG A 6 -4.11 -23.56 -4.76
N ARG A 7 -4.99 -23.95 -5.68
CA ARG A 7 -4.71 -23.93 -7.14
C ARG A 7 -4.63 -22.52 -7.71
N THR A 8 -5.48 -21.60 -7.27
CA THR A 8 -5.49 -20.20 -7.77
C THR A 8 -4.32 -19.39 -7.20
N GLN A 9 -3.89 -19.70 -5.98
CA GLN A 9 -2.76 -19.06 -5.29
C GLN A 9 -1.40 -19.36 -5.94
N SER A 10 -1.19 -20.58 -6.47
CA SER A 10 0.05 -20.88 -7.20
C SER A 10 0.14 -20.14 -8.55
N GLY A 11 -1.00 -19.89 -9.20
CA GLY A 11 -1.07 -19.19 -10.48
C GLY A 11 -0.76 -17.69 -10.35
N SER A 12 -1.30 -17.03 -9.33
CA SER A 12 -1.02 -15.60 -9.08
C SER A 12 0.41 -15.38 -8.60
N ASN A 13 0.95 -16.24 -7.74
CA ASN A 13 2.36 -16.17 -7.33
C ASN A 13 3.32 -16.29 -8.53
N MET A 14 3.02 -17.16 -9.51
CA MET A 14 3.80 -17.28 -10.73
C MET A 14 3.64 -16.06 -11.65
N ALA A 15 2.43 -15.51 -11.79
CA ALA A 15 2.17 -14.37 -12.66
C ALA A 15 2.85 -13.08 -12.15
N TYR A 16 2.77 -12.82 -10.84
CA TYR A 16 3.19 -11.55 -10.24
C TYR A 16 4.49 -11.63 -9.43
N GLY A 17 5.13 -12.81 -9.35
CA GLY A 17 6.39 -12.96 -8.61
C GLY A 17 7.49 -12.01 -9.10
N HIS A 18 7.47 -11.64 -10.38
CA HIS A 18 8.38 -10.67 -10.99
C HIS A 18 8.21 -9.23 -10.48
N CYS A 19 7.11 -8.92 -9.78
CA CYS A 19 6.90 -7.60 -9.16
C CYS A 19 7.71 -7.42 -7.86
N LEU A 20 8.27 -8.51 -7.34
CA LEU A 20 9.00 -8.56 -6.08
C LEU A 20 10.47 -8.87 -6.33
N GLU A 21 11.33 -8.46 -5.40
CA GLU A 21 12.71 -8.93 -5.36
C GLU A 21 12.71 -10.47 -5.15
N PRO A 22 13.51 -11.24 -5.89
CA PRO A 22 13.58 -12.70 -5.73
C PRO A 22 13.81 -13.14 -4.28
N ASP A 23 14.62 -12.39 -3.53
CA ASP A 23 14.94 -12.66 -2.13
C ASP A 23 13.74 -12.51 -1.19
N TRP A 24 12.67 -11.82 -1.62
CA TRP A 24 11.45 -11.69 -0.83
C TRP A 24 10.48 -12.85 -1.03
N LEU A 25 10.56 -13.56 -2.16
CA LEU A 25 9.61 -14.62 -2.51
C LEU A 25 9.49 -15.73 -1.46
N PRO A 26 10.58 -16.19 -0.79
CA PRO A 26 10.47 -17.18 0.29
C PRO A 26 9.67 -16.69 1.50
N HIS A 27 9.58 -15.37 1.70
CA HIS A 27 8.86 -14.75 2.82
C HIS A 27 7.42 -14.38 2.47
N VAL A 28 6.97 -14.63 1.24
CA VAL A 28 5.62 -14.29 0.76
C VAL A 28 4.74 -15.54 0.74
N GLU A 29 3.66 -15.51 1.51
CA GLU A 29 2.67 -16.60 1.49
C GLU A 29 1.80 -16.56 0.23
N ALA A 30 1.40 -15.36 -0.20
CA ALA A 30 0.51 -15.19 -1.34
C ALA A 30 0.67 -13.84 -2.02
N ILE A 31 0.49 -13.81 -3.33
CA ILE A 31 0.15 -12.61 -4.10
C ILE A 31 -1.32 -12.72 -4.49
N ILE A 32 -2.11 -11.77 -4.04
CA ILE A 32 -3.54 -11.69 -4.27
C ILE A 32 -3.78 -10.65 -5.36
N ASP A 33 -4.20 -11.16 -6.52
CA ASP A 33 -4.64 -10.32 -7.63
C ASP A 33 -6.03 -9.75 -7.34
N VAL A 34 -6.17 -8.43 -7.49
CA VAL A 34 -7.44 -7.71 -7.29
C VAL A 34 -7.94 -7.20 -8.65
N VAL A 35 -9.20 -6.79 -8.72
CA VAL A 35 -9.77 -6.26 -9.97
C VAL A 35 -8.99 -5.04 -10.46
N SER A 36 -8.61 -5.03 -11.73
CA SER A 36 -7.87 -3.96 -12.40
C SER A 36 -8.81 -2.96 -13.11
N ASP A 37 -9.58 -2.21 -12.32
CA ASP A 37 -10.58 -1.22 -12.79
C ASP A 37 -10.18 0.24 -12.48
N GLY A 38 -8.89 0.47 -12.25
CA GLY A 38 -8.33 1.73 -11.76
C GLY A 38 -8.47 1.94 -10.25
N ASN A 39 -9.29 1.14 -9.55
CA ASN A 39 -9.37 1.15 -8.08
C ASN A 39 -8.47 0.08 -7.43
N CYS A 40 -7.64 -0.63 -8.19
CA CYS A 40 -6.81 -1.74 -7.72
C CYS A 40 -5.98 -1.42 -6.47
N GLY A 41 -5.42 -0.21 -6.36
CA GLY A 41 -4.70 0.23 -5.15
C GLY A 41 -5.60 0.29 -3.92
N TYR A 42 -6.79 0.89 -4.04
CA TYR A 42 -7.78 0.93 -2.96
C TYR A 42 -8.36 -0.45 -2.65
N ARG A 43 -8.51 -1.32 -3.66
CA ARG A 43 -8.93 -2.72 -3.49
C ARG A 43 -7.87 -3.54 -2.76
N CYS A 44 -6.58 -3.30 -2.98
CA CYS A 44 -5.50 -3.91 -2.21
C CYS A 44 -5.57 -3.54 -0.73
N VAL A 45 -5.78 -2.24 -0.44
CA VAL A 45 -5.97 -1.76 0.94
C VAL A 45 -7.22 -2.39 1.56
N ALA A 46 -8.35 -2.40 0.85
CA ALA A 46 -9.60 -2.99 1.33
C ALA A 46 -9.46 -4.49 1.63
N SER A 47 -8.78 -5.23 0.74
CA SER A 47 -8.43 -6.63 0.95
C SER A 47 -7.58 -6.76 2.23
N GLY A 48 -6.53 -5.95 2.37
CA GLY A 48 -5.64 -5.87 3.54
C GLY A 48 -6.38 -5.75 4.86
N LEU A 49 -7.40 -4.88 4.88
CA LEU A 49 -8.26 -4.58 6.02
C LEU A 49 -9.41 -5.59 6.23
N ALA A 50 -9.50 -6.64 5.41
CA ALA A 50 -10.61 -7.59 5.40
C ALA A 50 -12.00 -6.92 5.28
N LEU A 51 -12.07 -5.80 4.54
CA LEU A 51 -13.33 -5.15 4.19
C LEU A 51 -14.06 -5.95 3.10
N ALA A 52 -15.38 -5.75 2.99
CA ALA A 52 -16.22 -6.46 2.03
C ALA A 52 -15.63 -6.46 0.61
N ASP A 53 -15.63 -7.63 -0.01
CA ASP A 53 -14.91 -8.00 -1.22
C ASP A 53 -15.31 -7.19 -2.47
N VAL A 54 -16.56 -6.73 -2.56
CA VAL A 54 -17.05 -6.04 -3.76
C VAL A 54 -16.81 -4.53 -3.71
N ASP A 55 -17.14 -3.87 -2.59
CA ASP A 55 -17.18 -2.40 -2.44
C ASP A 55 -16.26 -1.82 -1.36
N GLY A 56 -15.41 -2.65 -0.72
CA GLY A 56 -14.51 -2.18 0.33
C GLY A 56 -13.58 -1.03 -0.09
N TRP A 57 -13.23 -0.94 -1.38
CA TRP A 57 -12.44 0.15 -1.93
C TRP A 57 -13.13 1.52 -1.80
N ARG A 58 -14.47 1.57 -1.81
CA ARG A 58 -15.24 2.80 -1.58
C ARG A 58 -15.11 3.27 -0.13
N ILE A 59 -15.11 2.32 0.82
CA ILE A 59 -14.85 2.61 2.24
C ILE A 59 -13.43 3.17 2.40
N VAL A 60 -12.45 2.60 1.69
CA VAL A 60 -11.08 3.10 1.67
C VAL A 60 -11.02 4.55 1.22
N ARG A 61 -11.57 4.85 0.03
CA ARG A 61 -11.60 6.22 -0.52
C ARG A 61 -12.34 7.19 0.38
N ARG A 62 -13.50 6.80 0.93
CA ARG A 62 -14.27 7.63 1.86
C ARG A 62 -13.47 7.98 3.12
N ARG A 63 -12.86 7.01 3.79
CA ARG A 63 -12.07 7.29 5.01
C ARG A 63 -10.81 8.11 4.71
N MET A 64 -10.17 7.91 3.56
CA MET A 64 -9.07 8.79 3.13
C MET A 64 -9.55 10.23 2.91
N TYR A 65 -10.74 10.39 2.31
CA TYR A 65 -11.37 11.69 2.12
C TYR A 65 -11.74 12.34 3.47
N ASP A 66 -12.30 11.58 4.41
CA ASP A 66 -12.65 12.07 5.75
C ASP A 66 -11.40 12.49 6.54
N GLU A 67 -10.30 11.75 6.42
CA GLU A 67 -9.01 12.09 7.03
C GLU A 67 -8.42 13.38 6.46
N ILE A 68 -8.42 13.55 5.13
CA ILE A 68 -7.81 14.74 4.50
C ILE A 68 -8.60 16.02 4.79
N ILE A 69 -9.94 15.95 4.85
CA ILE A 69 -10.79 17.11 5.19
C ILE A 69 -10.83 17.37 6.69
N GLY A 70 -10.76 16.32 7.52
CA GLY A 70 -10.81 16.45 8.98
C GLY A 70 -9.56 17.09 9.57
N TYR A 71 -8.42 17.00 8.85
CA TYR A 71 -7.13 17.55 9.27
C TYR A 71 -6.47 18.33 8.12
N GLU A 72 -7.24 19.23 7.51
CA GLU A 72 -6.82 19.97 6.31
C GLU A 72 -5.50 20.72 6.49
N ASP A 73 -5.29 21.42 7.62
CA ASP A 73 -4.04 22.17 7.87
C ASP A 73 -2.81 21.26 7.84
N LEU A 74 -2.88 20.11 8.52
CA LEU A 74 -1.83 19.10 8.51
C LEU A 74 -1.56 18.60 7.08
N TRP A 75 -2.62 18.24 6.35
CA TRP A 75 -2.45 17.66 5.04
C TRP A 75 -2.04 18.69 3.99
N ARG A 76 -2.37 19.98 4.16
CA ARG A 76 -1.84 21.07 3.33
C ARG A 76 -0.34 21.24 3.56
N GLU A 77 0.13 21.12 4.80
CA GLU A 77 1.56 21.14 5.11
C GLU A 77 2.29 19.94 4.47
N VAL A 78 1.75 18.73 4.64
CA VAL A 78 2.36 17.49 4.12
C VAL A 78 2.32 17.40 2.59
N LEU A 79 1.24 17.85 1.96
CA LEU A 79 1.02 17.70 0.51
C LEU A 79 1.44 18.92 -0.30
N GLY A 80 1.53 20.10 0.32
CA GLY A 80 1.81 21.36 -0.36
C GLY A 80 0.88 21.57 -1.55
N SER A 81 1.46 21.84 -2.72
CA SER A 81 0.73 22.05 -3.98
C SER A 81 -0.07 20.84 -4.45
N SER A 82 0.21 19.64 -3.95
CA SER A 82 -0.50 18.41 -4.33
C SER A 82 -1.80 18.20 -3.55
N PHE A 83 -2.11 19.05 -2.55
CA PHE A 83 -3.27 18.87 -1.67
C PHE A 83 -4.57 18.72 -2.45
N GLU A 84 -4.89 19.66 -3.34
CA GLU A 84 -6.15 19.64 -4.09
C GLU A 84 -6.21 18.44 -5.05
N THR A 85 -5.08 18.06 -5.65
CA THR A 85 -4.99 16.87 -6.51
C THR A 85 -5.30 15.60 -5.73
N VAL A 86 -4.68 15.41 -4.55
CA VAL A 86 -4.91 14.23 -3.71
C VAL A 86 -6.33 14.21 -3.16
N LYS A 87 -6.83 15.33 -2.65
CA LYS A 87 -8.21 15.46 -2.15
C LYS A 87 -9.23 15.06 -3.22
N ASN A 88 -9.06 15.55 -4.44
CA ASN A 88 -9.94 15.22 -5.57
C ASN A 88 -9.79 13.76 -6.01
N ALA A 89 -8.57 13.21 -5.99
CA ALA A 89 -8.31 11.81 -6.36
C ALA A 89 -8.99 10.83 -5.40
N VAL A 90 -8.96 11.10 -4.09
CA VAL A 90 -9.57 10.21 -3.08
C VAL A 90 -11.06 10.42 -2.94
N HIS A 91 -11.60 11.56 -3.36
CA HIS A 91 -13.04 11.80 -3.40
C HIS A 91 -13.72 10.80 -4.34
N CYS A 92 -14.64 9.99 -3.81
CA CYS A 92 -15.35 8.95 -4.54
C CYS A 92 -16.86 9.20 -4.52
N PRO A 93 -17.46 9.70 -5.62
CA PRO A 93 -18.91 9.82 -5.74
C PRO A 93 -19.62 8.47 -5.65
N GLU A 94 -20.86 8.46 -5.16
CA GLU A 94 -21.65 7.23 -4.94
C GLU A 94 -21.90 6.39 -6.20
N LYS A 95 -21.88 7.02 -7.38
CA LYS A 95 -22.14 6.37 -8.67
C LYS A 95 -20.87 6.02 -9.46
N GLN A 96 -19.69 6.11 -8.85
CA GLN A 96 -18.44 5.82 -9.55
C GLN A 96 -18.20 4.30 -9.65
N GLU A 97 -18.08 3.78 -10.87
CA GLU A 97 -17.81 2.35 -11.11
C GLU A 97 -16.33 2.06 -11.42
N GLY A 98 -15.62 3.01 -12.03
CA GLY A 98 -14.19 2.91 -12.36
C GLY A 98 -13.42 4.19 -12.03
N ALA A 99 -12.09 4.09 -11.94
CA ALA A 99 -11.22 5.24 -11.66
C ALA A 99 -10.31 5.55 -12.85
N SER A 100 -10.31 6.82 -13.24
CA SER A 100 -9.36 7.36 -14.22
C SER A 100 -7.96 7.47 -13.61
N PHE A 101 -6.93 7.65 -14.45
CA PHE A 101 -5.54 7.80 -14.01
C PHE A 101 -5.35 8.88 -12.91
N LYS A 102 -6.17 9.94 -12.93
CA LYS A 102 -6.12 11.03 -11.94
C LYS A 102 -6.56 10.60 -10.54
N GLU A 103 -7.27 9.47 -10.43
CA GLU A 103 -7.87 8.98 -9.19
C GLU A 103 -7.10 7.78 -8.63
N TRP A 104 -6.09 7.29 -9.35
CA TRP A 104 -5.28 6.15 -8.94
C TRP A 104 -4.46 6.46 -7.68
N LEU A 105 -4.23 5.42 -6.88
CA LEU A 105 -3.32 5.46 -5.74
C LEU A 105 -1.85 5.48 -6.23
N THR A 106 -1.33 6.67 -6.56
CA THR A 106 -0.04 6.84 -7.25
C THR A 106 1.03 7.50 -6.38
N LEU A 107 0.68 8.53 -5.61
CA LEU A 107 1.66 9.33 -4.87
C LEU A 107 2.10 8.69 -3.55
N PRO A 108 3.38 8.80 -3.15
CA PRO A 108 3.85 8.34 -1.83
C PRO A 108 3.01 8.93 -0.69
N ASN A 109 2.62 10.20 -0.78
CA ASN A 109 1.81 10.83 0.26
C ASN A 109 0.37 10.28 0.33
N MET A 110 -0.17 9.73 -0.76
CA MET A 110 -1.45 9.00 -0.69
C MET A 110 -1.32 7.71 0.10
N ARG A 111 -0.13 7.07 0.07
CA ARG A 111 0.19 5.89 0.89
C ARG A 111 0.33 6.27 2.37
N LEU A 112 0.94 7.42 2.65
CA LEU A 112 0.95 7.99 4.00
C LEU A 112 -0.46 8.34 4.51
N LEU A 113 -1.32 8.85 3.63
CA LEU A 113 -2.74 9.10 3.92
C LEU A 113 -3.50 7.80 4.24
N VAL A 114 -3.29 6.72 3.49
CA VAL A 114 -3.83 5.39 3.84
C VAL A 114 -3.36 4.96 5.22
N SER A 115 -2.04 5.00 5.46
CA SER A 115 -1.44 4.57 6.73
C SER A 115 -2.04 5.32 7.92
N THR A 116 -2.20 6.64 7.79
CA THR A 116 -2.77 7.51 8.83
C THR A 116 -4.28 7.27 9.00
N ALA A 117 -5.06 7.28 7.91
CA ALA A 117 -6.52 7.14 7.95
C ALA A 117 -6.99 5.81 8.56
N PHE A 118 -6.17 4.76 8.44
CA PHE A 118 -6.50 3.41 8.91
C PHE A 118 -5.70 2.95 10.13
N ASN A 119 -4.73 3.74 10.59
CA ASN A 119 -3.77 3.34 11.62
C ASN A 119 -3.09 2.00 11.31
N VAL A 120 -2.53 1.91 10.10
CA VAL A 120 -1.83 0.70 9.61
C VAL A 120 -0.42 1.05 9.15
N ILE A 121 0.48 0.09 9.21
CA ILE A 121 1.78 0.13 8.55
C ILE A 121 1.56 -0.29 7.10
N LEU A 122 1.80 0.61 6.15
CA LEU A 122 1.67 0.29 4.72
C LEU A 122 3.06 0.07 4.13
N VAL A 123 3.28 -1.11 3.55
CA VAL A 123 4.53 -1.46 2.87
C VAL A 123 4.28 -1.49 1.37
N ASN A 124 5.01 -0.67 0.65
CA ASN A 124 5.04 -0.64 -0.79
C ASN A 124 6.27 -1.40 -1.28
N LEU A 125 6.04 -2.48 -2.01
CA LEU A 125 7.06 -3.32 -2.60
C LEU A 125 7.18 -2.99 -4.09
N SER A 126 8.41 -2.76 -4.53
CA SER A 126 8.77 -2.60 -5.93
C SER A 126 10.05 -3.38 -6.20
N HIS A 127 10.31 -3.70 -7.46
CA HIS A 127 11.55 -4.36 -7.86
C HIS A 127 12.76 -3.56 -7.32
N GLY A 128 13.61 -4.20 -6.51
CA GLY A 128 14.78 -3.58 -5.86
C GLY A 128 14.51 -2.56 -4.76
N SER A 129 13.28 -2.31 -4.32
CA SER A 129 13.01 -1.33 -3.25
C SER A 129 11.73 -1.57 -2.48
N ALA A 130 11.79 -1.39 -1.16
CA ALA A 130 10.63 -1.37 -0.28
C ALA A 130 10.51 0.00 0.39
N SER A 131 9.29 0.51 0.52
CA SER A 131 9.00 1.75 1.27
C SER A 131 7.93 1.48 2.30
N THR A 132 8.17 1.93 3.54
CA THR A 132 7.24 1.75 4.66
C THR A 132 6.66 3.09 5.05
N PHE A 133 5.33 3.15 5.20
CA PHE A 133 4.59 4.33 5.62
C PHE A 133 3.94 4.04 6.97
N LEU A 134 4.16 4.95 7.92
CA LEU A 134 3.65 4.90 9.28
C LEU A 134 2.60 5.99 9.51
N PRO A 135 1.62 5.76 10.38
CA PRO A 135 0.58 6.75 10.65
C PRO A 135 1.20 8.01 11.28
N LEU A 136 0.80 9.19 10.79
CA LEU A 136 1.30 10.47 11.31
C LEU A 136 0.68 10.87 12.65
N ARG A 137 -0.57 10.48 12.88
CA ARG A 137 -1.42 11.01 13.95
C ARG A 137 -1.69 10.01 15.08
N SER A 138 -1.16 8.80 14.97
CA SER A 138 -1.36 7.74 15.95
C SER A 138 -0.06 6.96 16.13
N THR A 139 0.10 6.38 17.32
CA THR A 139 1.19 5.44 17.56
C THR A 139 1.02 4.24 16.61
N PRO A 140 2.06 3.87 15.84
CA PRO A 140 2.00 2.69 15.00
C PRO A 140 1.59 1.47 15.83
N PRO A 141 0.76 0.57 15.29
CA PRO A 141 0.36 -0.66 15.99
C PRO A 141 1.58 -1.43 16.49
N SER A 142 1.62 -1.73 17.79
CA SER A 142 2.73 -2.44 18.43
C SER A 142 2.78 -3.93 18.08
N SER A 143 1.67 -4.48 17.55
CA SER A 143 1.59 -5.86 17.08
C SER A 143 1.71 -5.93 15.55
N LEU A 144 2.69 -6.69 15.06
CA LEU A 144 2.82 -7.04 13.63
C LEU A 144 1.81 -8.13 13.18
N HIS A 145 0.77 -8.40 13.97
CA HIS A 145 -0.22 -9.43 13.66
C HIS A 145 -1.15 -8.99 12.51
N ASN A 146 -1.67 -9.99 11.79
CA ASN A 146 -2.52 -9.85 10.61
C ASN A 146 -3.63 -8.79 10.79
N GLY A 147 -3.58 -7.73 9.98
CA GLY A 147 -4.54 -6.62 9.98
C GLY A 147 -3.91 -5.24 10.09
N PHE A 148 -2.69 -5.15 10.65
CA PHE A 148 -1.98 -3.88 10.83
C PHE A 148 -0.90 -3.60 9.79
N ILE A 149 -0.50 -4.59 8.99
CA ILE A 149 0.44 -4.42 7.89
C ILE A 149 -0.24 -4.75 6.57
N ILE A 150 -0.18 -3.82 5.62
CA ILE A 150 -0.67 -4.02 4.26
C ILE A 150 0.53 -3.93 3.34
N ALA A 151 0.85 -5.03 2.66
CA ALA A 151 1.89 -5.06 1.65
C ALA A 151 1.26 -5.01 0.25
N MET A 152 1.75 -4.12 -0.60
CA MET A 152 1.25 -3.97 -1.97
C MET A 152 2.42 -3.91 -2.93
N ALA A 153 2.29 -4.55 -4.09
CA ALA A 153 3.27 -4.44 -5.17
C ALA A 153 2.62 -3.82 -6.41
N ASN A 154 3.42 -3.05 -7.15
CA ASN A 154 2.97 -2.42 -8.37
C ASN A 154 3.52 -3.16 -9.60
N GLU A 155 2.62 -3.66 -10.44
CA GLU A 155 2.98 -4.19 -11.74
C GLU A 155 3.00 -3.06 -12.78
N ARG A 156 4.20 -2.75 -13.28
CA ARG A 156 4.45 -1.87 -14.43
C ARG A 156 3.75 -0.50 -14.37
N ASN A 157 3.53 0.05 -13.19
CA ASN A 157 2.83 1.31 -12.92
C ASN A 157 1.33 1.32 -13.31
N ILE A 158 0.71 0.17 -13.54
CA ILE A 158 -0.68 0.09 -14.01
C ILE A 158 -1.59 -0.76 -13.12
N HIS A 159 -1.04 -1.66 -12.31
CA HIS A 159 -1.84 -2.55 -11.48
C HIS A 159 -1.22 -2.75 -10.10
N TRP A 160 -2.08 -2.85 -9.08
CA TRP A 160 -1.67 -3.13 -7.72
C TRP A 160 -2.10 -4.54 -7.35
N VAL A 161 -1.20 -5.30 -6.75
CA VAL A 161 -1.49 -6.59 -6.14
C VAL A 161 -1.21 -6.53 -4.65
N ARG A 162 -1.98 -7.28 -3.86
CA ARG A 162 -1.73 -7.41 -2.43
C ARG A 162 -0.76 -8.55 -2.19
N VAL A 163 0.21 -8.33 -1.31
CA VAL A 163 1.10 -9.38 -0.81
C VAL A 163 0.62 -9.79 0.59
N SER A 164 0.32 -11.08 0.76
CA SER A 164 -0.13 -11.65 2.03
C SER A 164 1.04 -12.23 2.80
N SER A 165 1.03 -11.98 4.11
CA SER A 165 1.91 -12.60 5.10
C SER A 165 3.38 -12.54 4.67
N MET A 166 3.95 -11.34 4.79
CA MET A 166 5.40 -11.20 4.85
C MET A 166 5.82 -11.44 6.29
N ILE A 167 6.76 -12.35 6.53
CA ILE A 167 7.45 -12.43 7.82
C ILE A 167 8.35 -11.19 7.92
N PHE A 168 7.76 -10.07 8.32
CA PHE A 168 8.39 -8.74 8.33
C PHE A 168 9.50 -8.57 9.38
N CYS A 169 9.67 -9.56 10.26
CA CYS A 169 10.63 -9.52 11.37
C CYS A 169 12.08 -9.32 10.90
N GLU A 170 12.44 -9.72 9.68
CA GLU A 170 13.82 -9.59 9.17
C GLU A 170 13.99 -8.48 8.12
N LEU A 171 12.94 -7.97 7.48
CA LEU A 171 13.08 -6.98 6.39
C LEU A 171 12.78 -5.54 6.82
N VAL A 172 12.00 -5.32 7.88
CA VAL A 172 11.63 -3.98 8.38
C VAL A 172 12.28 -3.64 9.73
N CYS A 173 12.83 -4.62 10.46
CA CYS A 173 13.55 -4.38 11.72
C CYS A 173 15.00 -3.92 11.56
N PHE A 174 15.64 -4.07 10.40
CA PHE A 174 17.05 -3.65 10.27
C PHE A 174 17.30 -2.13 10.39
N PRO A 175 16.38 -1.21 10.06
CA PRO A 175 16.61 0.21 10.34
C PRO A 175 16.06 0.68 11.70
N LEU A 176 15.24 -0.11 12.39
CA LEU A 176 14.53 0.35 13.61
C LEU A 176 15.27 0.03 14.91
N ILE A 177 16.36 -0.75 14.86
CA ILE A 177 17.24 -1.02 16.01
C ILE A 177 18.66 -0.54 15.68
N GLY A 178 18.84 0.78 15.62
CA GLY A 178 20.14 1.44 15.76
C GLY A 178 21.01 1.51 14.50
N PHE A 179 21.74 2.63 14.42
CA PHE A 179 22.79 3.00 13.46
C PHE A 179 22.37 3.86 12.24
N VAL A 180 22.42 5.16 12.50
CA VAL A 180 23.18 6.17 11.74
C VAL A 180 24.12 5.57 10.66
N THR A 181 23.86 5.94 9.40
CA THR A 181 24.73 6.03 8.19
C THR A 181 25.73 4.91 7.85
N ILE A 182 25.64 4.39 6.61
CA ILE A 182 26.65 4.32 5.51
C ILE A 182 26.13 3.20 4.56
N SER A 183 25.94 3.36 3.25
CA SER A 183 26.92 3.83 2.27
C SER A 183 26.24 4.42 1.03
N SER A 184 26.56 5.68 0.76
CA SER A 184 26.75 6.17 -0.60
C SER A 184 27.89 5.39 -1.27
N MET A 185 27.62 4.64 -2.34
CA MET A 185 28.61 4.37 -3.40
C MET A 185 27.96 3.64 -4.60
N PHE A 186 27.44 4.42 -5.55
CA PHE A 186 27.99 4.34 -6.90
C PHE A 186 28.61 5.70 -7.18
N TYR A 187 29.94 5.75 -7.07
CA TYR A 187 30.76 6.83 -7.59
C TYR A 187 31.38 6.37 -8.91
N CYS A 188 31.68 7.36 -9.75
CA CYS A 188 32.57 7.37 -10.91
C CYS A 188 31.96 7.01 -12.29
N SER A 189 32.28 7.72 -13.37
CA SER A 189 33.04 8.96 -13.61
C SER A 189 33.00 9.27 -15.11
N LEU A 190 32.80 10.54 -15.48
CA LEU A 190 33.70 11.41 -16.28
C LEU A 190 32.95 12.68 -16.68
#